data_AF-A0A1M6XJG3-F1
#
_entry.id   AF-A0A1M6XJG3-F1
#
_cell.length_a   1.000
_cell.length_b   1.000
_cell.length_c   1.000
_cell.angle_alpha   90.00
_cell.angle_beta   90.00
_cell.angle_gamma   90.00
#
_symmetry.space_group_name_H-M   'P 1'
#
loop_
_entity.id
_entity.type
_entity.pdbx_description
1 polymer ?
#
loop_
_entity_poly.entity_id
_entity_poly.type
_entity_poly.pdbx_seq_one_letter_code
_entity_poly.pdbx_strand_id
1 'polypeptide(L)'
;MVRNSTKFSFKIAALVAVFVAVCFASEPNLPEVDAPWMKGEKLTFSLGWGFITAGSATLEVRPTLDGKTEFLTYATGNKTINKIYPVNDTVYTRVRNKGLMTEVFRKRLHEGTFHNTSVIRFDRKGEKAWLSDTVFTDMKTRKVKRSADTAVTIQGAEHSIMSAFYLVRTLPLKVGETSRFSAVSGKKRYELKVIVHGRETVKSVLGEVPCIKVEPVLDGDGIFVSKGRIFIWLTDDERRIPVLMECEIALGSIKAKLLEAK
;
A
#
# COMPACT_ATOMS: atom_id res chain seq x y z
N MET A 1 -62.98 40.21 -46.17
CA MET A 1 -62.46 41.55 -46.52
C MET A 1 -61.05 41.63 -45.95
N VAL A 2 -60.05 41.67 -46.84
CA VAL A 2 -58.77 42.42 -46.72
C VAL A 2 -57.88 42.18 -45.48
N ARG A 3 -56.72 41.49 -45.72
CA ARG A 3 -55.31 41.83 -45.35
C ARG A 3 -54.97 42.12 -43.87
N ASN A 4 -53.78 41.88 -43.30
CA ASN A 4 -52.45 41.48 -43.77
C ASN A 4 -51.56 41.25 -42.53
N SER A 5 -50.45 40.51 -42.73
CA SER A 5 -49.15 40.56 -42.00
C SER A 5 -49.14 40.31 -40.48
N THR A 6 -48.29 39.45 -39.92
CA THR A 6 -46.82 39.60 -39.96
C THR A 6 -46.10 38.26 -39.83
N LYS A 7 -45.09 38.03 -40.68
CA LYS A 7 -44.01 37.05 -40.46
C LYS A 7 -42.93 37.71 -39.58
N PHE A 8 -42.48 37.04 -38.52
CA PHE A 8 -41.21 37.15 -37.77
C PHE A 8 -41.42 36.23 -36.54
N SER A 9 -40.59 35.30 -36.07
CA SER A 9 -39.19 34.98 -36.27
C SER A 9 -38.95 33.54 -35.79
N PHE A 10 -37.93 32.88 -36.35
CA PHE A 10 -37.32 31.65 -35.84
C PHE A 10 -36.94 31.77 -34.34
N LYS A 11 -37.18 30.72 -33.52
CA LYS A 11 -36.23 30.06 -32.59
C LYS A 11 -36.92 29.32 -31.43
N ILE A 12 -36.69 28.00 -31.39
CA ILE A 12 -36.39 27.17 -30.20
C ILE A 12 -37.38 27.23 -29.02
N ALA A 13 -38.24 26.21 -28.94
CA ALA A 13 -38.74 25.71 -27.66
C ALA A 13 -38.98 24.18 -27.76
N ALA A 14 -37.94 23.46 -28.18
CA ALA A 14 -37.73 22.07 -27.82
C ALA A 14 -36.61 22.06 -26.76
N LEU A 15 -36.72 21.20 -25.76
CA LEU A 15 -35.86 21.06 -24.56
C LEU A 15 -36.09 22.08 -23.43
N VAL A 16 -37.02 21.77 -22.52
CA VAL A 16 -36.76 21.87 -21.06
C VAL A 16 -37.48 20.69 -20.37
N ALA A 17 -37.01 19.48 -20.62
CA ALA A 17 -37.01 18.43 -19.62
C ALA A 17 -35.54 18.09 -19.37
N VAL A 18 -34.86 19.02 -18.70
CA VAL A 18 -33.50 18.82 -18.24
C VAL A 18 -33.57 17.69 -17.23
N PHE A 19 -33.14 16.51 -17.66
CA PHE A 19 -32.65 15.45 -16.80
C PHE A 19 -31.59 16.08 -15.88
N VAL A 20 -31.99 16.51 -14.68
CA VAL A 20 -31.03 16.64 -13.58
C VAL A 20 -30.80 15.22 -13.08
N ALA A 21 -30.09 14.42 -13.87
CA ALA A 21 -29.36 13.29 -13.31
C ALA A 21 -28.26 13.93 -12.48
N VAL A 22 -28.52 14.11 -11.18
CA VAL A 22 -27.45 14.36 -10.23
C VAL A 22 -26.58 13.11 -10.31
N CYS A 23 -25.51 13.19 -11.09
CA CYS A 23 -24.40 12.25 -11.01
C CYS A 23 -23.74 12.47 -9.65
N PHE A 24 -24.38 11.99 -8.58
CA PHE A 24 -23.62 11.54 -7.43
C PHE A 24 -22.77 10.41 -8.01
N ALA A 25 -21.48 10.67 -8.20
CA ALA A 25 -20.51 9.60 -8.35
C ALA A 25 -20.65 8.76 -7.07
N SER A 26 -21.50 7.74 -7.12
CA SER A 26 -21.64 6.77 -6.05
C SER A 26 -20.24 6.21 -5.82
N GLU A 27 -19.77 6.20 -4.58
CA GLU A 27 -18.50 5.54 -4.28
C GLU A 27 -18.52 4.15 -4.91
N PRO A 28 -17.46 3.73 -5.61
CA PRO A 28 -17.45 2.44 -6.27
C PRO A 28 -17.84 1.35 -5.27
N ASN A 29 -18.80 0.50 -5.66
CA ASN A 29 -19.27 -0.59 -4.81
C ASN A 29 -18.18 -1.68 -4.78
N LEU A 30 -17.18 -1.46 -3.93
CA LEU A 30 -16.08 -2.38 -3.73
C LEU A 30 -16.53 -3.51 -2.79
N PRO A 31 -16.13 -4.76 -3.08
CA PRO A 31 -16.46 -5.87 -2.19
C PRO A 31 -15.85 -5.64 -0.81
N GLU A 32 -16.56 -6.10 0.21
CA GLU A 32 -15.97 -6.23 1.53
C GLU A 32 -14.88 -7.29 1.46
N VAL A 33 -13.71 -6.97 2.01
CA VAL A 33 -12.67 -7.98 2.15
C VAL A 33 -13.04 -8.87 3.32
N ASP A 34 -13.03 -10.18 3.09
CA ASP A 34 -13.15 -11.19 4.12
C ASP A 34 -11.92 -12.10 4.05
N ALA A 35 -11.01 -11.88 4.99
CA ALA A 35 -9.77 -12.65 5.09
C ALA A 35 -9.48 -12.96 6.57
N PRO A 36 -8.89 -14.11 6.89
CA PRO A 36 -8.70 -14.53 8.29
C PRO A 36 -7.99 -13.49 9.17
N TRP A 37 -6.97 -12.81 8.62
CA TRP A 37 -6.19 -11.79 9.31
C TRP A 37 -6.97 -10.51 9.66
N MET A 38 -8.16 -10.29 9.08
CA MET A 38 -9.00 -9.13 9.43
C MET A 38 -9.58 -9.20 10.85
N LYS A 39 -9.59 -10.38 11.48
CA LYS A 39 -10.00 -10.55 12.88
C LYS A 39 -8.93 -10.06 13.88
N GLY A 40 -7.76 -9.67 13.36
CA GLY A 40 -6.56 -9.41 14.13
C GLY A 40 -5.47 -10.40 13.75
N GLU A 41 -4.24 -9.91 13.68
CA GLU A 41 -3.06 -10.72 13.37
C GLU A 41 -1.84 -9.98 13.91
N LYS A 42 -0.87 -10.72 14.44
CA LYS A 42 0.45 -10.20 14.77
C LYS A 42 1.53 -11.14 14.29
N LEU A 43 2.33 -10.66 13.35
CA LEU A 43 3.44 -11.39 12.76
C LEU A 43 4.76 -10.74 13.16
N THR A 44 5.70 -11.52 13.71
CA THR A 44 7.05 -11.04 14.04
C THR A 44 8.06 -11.71 13.12
N PHE A 45 9.00 -10.92 12.59
CA PHE A 45 10.03 -11.34 11.65
C PHE A 45 11.42 -11.04 12.19
N SER A 46 12.37 -11.91 11.88
CA SER A 46 13.80 -11.59 11.93
C SER A 46 14.19 -10.94 10.62
N LEU A 47 14.94 -9.84 10.69
CA LEU A 47 15.54 -9.18 9.53
C LEU A 47 17.00 -9.58 9.45
N GLY A 48 17.47 -10.02 8.29
CA GLY A 48 18.87 -10.39 8.08
C GLY A 48 19.39 -10.01 6.70
N TRP A 49 20.71 -9.85 6.61
CA TRP A 49 21.45 -9.65 5.36
C TRP A 49 22.54 -10.71 5.29
N GLY A 50 22.46 -11.61 4.30
CA GLY A 50 23.28 -12.82 4.25
C GLY A 50 23.11 -13.67 5.52
N PHE A 51 24.22 -13.94 6.22
CA PHE A 51 24.23 -14.71 7.47
C PHE A 51 24.03 -13.85 8.74
N ILE A 52 23.99 -12.52 8.59
CA ILE A 52 23.90 -11.60 9.72
C ILE A 52 22.44 -11.29 10.00
N THR A 53 21.98 -11.58 11.22
CA THR A 53 20.70 -11.03 11.69
C THR A 53 20.92 -9.55 12.03
N ALA A 54 20.15 -8.66 11.41
CA ALA A 54 20.27 -7.22 11.56
C ALA A 54 19.26 -6.64 12.55
N GLY A 55 18.10 -7.29 12.73
CA GLY A 55 17.02 -6.75 13.56
C GLY A 55 15.76 -7.60 13.53
N SER A 56 14.64 -6.98 13.88
CA SER A 56 13.31 -7.58 13.79
C SER A 56 12.28 -6.58 13.26
N ALA A 57 11.19 -7.11 12.73
CA ALA A 57 10.01 -6.34 12.37
C ALA A 57 8.74 -7.01 12.89
N THR A 58 7.72 -6.22 13.17
CA THR A 58 6.40 -6.70 13.55
C THR A 58 5.37 -6.09 12.62
N LEU A 59 4.47 -6.91 12.08
CA LEU A 59 3.24 -6.49 11.42
C LEU A 59 2.07 -6.79 12.35
N GLU A 60 1.16 -5.84 12.51
CA GLU A 60 -0.03 -6.00 13.33
C GLU A 60 -1.26 -5.47 12.60
N VAL A 61 -2.32 -6.28 12.61
CA VAL A 61 -3.66 -5.92 12.10
C VAL A 61 -4.57 -5.67 13.30
N ARG A 62 -5.22 -4.50 13.31
CA ARG A 62 -6.20 -4.12 14.34
C ARG A 62 -7.52 -3.73 13.69
N PRO A 63 -8.55 -4.60 13.71
CA PRO A 63 -9.88 -4.21 13.26
C PRO A 63 -10.45 -3.12 14.17
N THR A 64 -11.26 -2.24 13.61
CA THR A 64 -11.99 -1.21 14.36
C THR A 64 -13.50 -1.41 14.19
N LEU A 65 -14.28 -0.87 15.13
CA LEU A 65 -15.74 -1.03 15.13
C LEU A 65 -16.44 -0.23 14.01
N ASP A 66 -15.76 0.75 13.39
CA ASP A 66 -16.31 1.63 12.36
C ASP A 66 -16.13 1.11 10.91
N GLY A 67 -15.99 -0.21 10.73
CA GLY A 67 -15.82 -0.84 9.41
C GLY A 67 -14.47 -0.53 8.77
N LYS A 68 -13.45 -0.28 9.61
CA LYS A 68 -12.08 0.01 9.20
C LYS A 68 -11.12 -0.98 9.83
N THR A 69 -9.89 -0.95 9.32
CA THR A 69 -8.79 -1.75 9.82
C THR A 69 -7.53 -0.88 9.87
N GLU A 70 -6.74 -1.05 10.93
CA GLU A 70 -5.44 -0.43 11.08
C GLU A 70 -4.33 -1.46 10.89
N PHE A 71 -3.34 -1.09 10.10
CA PHE A 71 -2.10 -1.84 9.94
C PHE A 71 -0.96 -1.08 10.61
N LEU A 72 -0.29 -1.73 11.54
CA LEU A 72 0.86 -1.18 12.25
C LEU A 72 2.10 -2.00 11.91
N THR A 73 3.20 -1.31 11.69
CA THR A 73 4.51 -1.93 11.52
C THR A 73 5.51 -1.26 12.44
N TYR A 74 6.33 -2.08 13.08
CA TYR A 74 7.48 -1.63 13.84
C TYR A 74 8.71 -2.39 13.38
N ALA A 75 9.81 -1.72 13.07
CA ALA A 75 11.08 -2.37 12.76
C ALA A 75 12.20 -1.79 13.62
N THR A 76 13.06 -2.66 14.14
CA THR A 76 14.18 -2.25 14.97
C THR A 76 15.42 -3.07 14.68
N GLY A 77 16.59 -2.44 14.73
CA GLY A 77 17.86 -3.16 14.69
C GLY A 77 18.08 -3.94 15.98
N ASN A 78 18.93 -4.97 15.92
CA ASN A 78 19.33 -5.69 17.13
C ASN A 78 20.36 -4.87 17.95
N LYS A 79 20.73 -5.35 19.14
CA LYS A 79 21.66 -4.65 20.04
C LYS A 79 23.00 -4.29 19.39
N THR A 80 23.52 -5.11 18.48
CA THR A 80 24.83 -4.89 17.85
C THR A 80 24.72 -3.89 16.71
N ILE A 81 23.74 -4.08 15.81
CA ILE A 81 23.50 -3.17 14.69
C ILE A 81 23.08 -1.79 15.20
N ASN A 82 22.18 -1.70 16.18
CA ASN A 82 21.72 -0.40 16.69
C ASN A 82 22.81 0.46 17.32
N LYS A 83 23.94 -0.14 17.76
CA LYS A 83 25.09 0.63 18.25
C LYS A 83 25.84 1.36 17.13
N ILE A 84 25.80 0.83 15.91
CA ILE A 84 26.53 1.34 14.75
C ILE A 84 25.60 2.13 13.84
N TYR A 85 24.39 1.61 13.61
CA TYR A 85 23.37 2.17 12.76
C TYR A 85 21.99 1.92 13.41
N PRO A 86 21.50 2.82 14.29
CA PRO A 86 20.21 2.67 14.95
C PRO A 86 19.08 2.62 13.92
N VAL A 87 18.20 1.63 14.05
CA VAL A 87 16.96 1.51 13.26
C VAL A 87 15.78 1.46 14.22
N ASN A 88 14.83 2.37 14.03
CA ASN A 88 13.56 2.43 14.74
C ASN A 88 12.48 3.04 13.85
N ASP A 89 11.84 2.18 13.07
CA ASP A 89 10.88 2.59 12.07
C ASP A 89 9.47 2.21 12.48
N THR A 90 8.53 3.10 12.18
CA THR A 90 7.10 2.85 12.36
C THR A 90 6.35 3.17 11.08
N VAL A 91 5.43 2.29 10.73
CA VAL A 91 4.44 2.54 9.68
C VAL A 91 3.06 2.33 10.28
N TYR A 92 2.14 3.21 9.92
CA TYR A 92 0.74 3.14 10.29
C TYR A 92 -0.11 3.38 9.06
N THR A 93 -1.08 2.52 8.82
CA THR A 93 -2.06 2.68 7.73
C THR A 93 -3.45 2.43 8.28
N ARG A 94 -4.41 3.28 7.94
CA ARG A 94 -5.84 3.01 8.17
C ARG A 94 -6.53 2.82 6.84
N VAL A 95 -7.31 1.76 6.72
CA VAL A 95 -8.08 1.42 5.53
C VAL A 95 -9.56 1.23 5.86
N ARG A 96 -10.43 1.47 4.88
CA ARG A 96 -11.81 0.96 4.92
C ARG A 96 -11.78 -0.52 4.58
N ASN A 97 -12.62 -1.34 5.23
CA ASN A 97 -12.67 -2.78 4.98
C ASN A 97 -13.12 -3.08 3.54
N LYS A 98 -14.00 -2.24 2.97
CA LYS A 98 -14.37 -2.30 1.56
C LYS A 98 -13.17 -2.00 0.66
N GLY A 99 -12.72 -3.03 -0.05
CA GLY A 99 -11.57 -2.99 -0.95
C GLY A 99 -10.25 -2.55 -0.30
N LEU A 100 -10.10 -2.55 1.03
CA LEU A 100 -8.90 -2.05 1.73
C LEU A 100 -8.48 -0.62 1.34
N MET A 101 -9.45 0.24 1.01
CA MET A 101 -9.18 1.61 0.54
C MET A 101 -8.45 2.42 1.61
N THR A 102 -7.22 2.84 1.33
CA THR A 102 -6.38 3.59 2.28
C THR A 102 -6.97 4.97 2.56
N GLU A 103 -7.29 5.31 3.82
CA GLU A 103 -7.62 6.69 4.22
C GLU A 103 -6.34 7.49 4.49
N VAL A 104 -5.42 6.88 5.24
CA VAL A 104 -4.15 7.50 5.62
C VAL A 104 -3.05 6.46 5.70
N PHE A 105 -1.87 6.84 5.23
CA PHE A 105 -0.61 6.13 5.39
C PHE A 105 0.39 7.07 6.08
N ARG A 106 1.09 6.60 7.10
CA ARG A 106 2.10 7.35 7.84
C ARG A 106 3.33 6.49 7.99
N LYS A 107 4.50 7.07 7.79
CA LYS A 107 5.77 6.47 8.17
C LYS A 107 6.60 7.44 9.00
N ARG A 108 7.29 6.91 10.00
CA ARG A 108 8.38 7.58 10.70
C ARG A 108 9.59 6.67 10.64
N LEU A 109 10.65 7.15 10.02
CA LEU A 109 11.88 6.40 9.84
C LEU A 109 12.98 7.03 10.68
N HIS A 110 13.72 6.20 11.40
CA HIS A 110 14.89 6.58 12.17
C HIS A 110 16.00 5.57 11.89
N GLU A 111 16.81 5.88 10.90
CA GLU A 111 17.81 4.98 10.32
C GLU A 111 19.18 5.68 10.32
N GLY A 112 20.01 5.39 11.32
CA GLY A 112 21.28 6.09 11.54
C GLY A 112 21.07 7.59 11.75
N THR A 113 21.57 8.40 10.81
CA THR A 113 21.39 9.86 10.77
C THR A 113 20.21 10.30 9.90
N PHE A 114 19.53 9.36 9.24
CA PHE A 114 18.38 9.65 8.41
C PHE A 114 17.10 9.60 9.25
N HIS A 115 16.36 10.70 9.22
CA HIS A 115 15.14 10.85 9.98
C HIS A 115 14.05 11.42 9.08
N ASN A 116 12.95 10.70 8.95
CA ASN A 116 11.87 11.11 8.05
C ASN A 116 10.52 10.90 8.71
N THR A 117 9.61 11.85 8.51
CA THR A 117 8.18 11.65 8.74
C THR A 117 7.45 11.94 7.45
N SER A 118 6.63 11.01 7.01
CA SER A 118 5.83 11.17 5.80
C SER A 118 4.41 10.70 6.03
N VAL A 119 3.46 11.46 5.51
CA VAL A 119 2.02 11.19 5.62
C VAL A 119 1.38 11.34 4.25
N ILE A 120 0.60 10.34 3.83
CA ILE A 120 -0.25 10.40 2.65
C ILE A 120 -1.70 10.30 3.13
N ARG A 121 -2.54 11.27 2.76
CA ARG A 121 -3.99 11.24 2.98
C ARG A 121 -4.72 11.14 1.65
N PHE A 122 -5.59 10.17 1.51
CA PHE A 122 -6.32 9.94 0.26
C PHE A 122 -7.69 10.61 0.33
N ASP A 123 -7.79 11.76 -0.31
CA ASP A 123 -9.05 12.45 -0.58
C ASP A 123 -9.63 11.93 -1.90
N ARG A 124 -10.46 10.89 -1.81
CA ARG A 124 -11.09 10.28 -2.99
C ARG A 124 -12.20 11.13 -3.58
N LYS A 125 -12.82 12.02 -2.80
CA LYS A 125 -13.84 12.94 -3.33
C LYS A 125 -13.20 14.05 -4.15
N GLY A 126 -12.05 14.55 -3.69
CA GLY A 126 -11.23 15.52 -4.41
C GLY A 126 -10.28 14.89 -5.44
N GLU A 127 -10.29 13.55 -5.61
CA GLU A 127 -9.40 12.81 -6.51
C GLU A 127 -7.90 13.09 -6.29
N LYS A 128 -7.51 13.29 -5.02
CA LYS A 128 -6.12 13.58 -4.63
C LYS A 128 -5.61 12.68 -3.51
N ALA A 129 -4.35 12.29 -3.61
CA ALA A 129 -3.54 11.83 -2.48
C ALA A 129 -2.59 12.94 -2.05
N TRP A 130 -2.84 13.54 -0.89
CA TRP A 130 -2.05 14.63 -0.30
C TRP A 130 -0.87 14.05 0.48
N LEU A 131 0.35 14.35 0.02
CA LEU A 131 1.61 13.99 0.68
C LEU A 131 2.13 15.17 1.49
N SER A 132 2.53 14.89 2.72
CA SER A 132 3.44 15.74 3.49
C SER A 132 4.68 14.92 3.86
N ASP A 133 5.87 15.39 3.47
CA ASP A 133 7.14 14.71 3.67
C ASP A 133 8.17 15.65 4.32
N THR A 134 8.64 15.32 5.51
CA THR A 134 9.64 16.08 6.25
C THR A 134 10.83 15.20 6.59
N VAL A 135 12.03 15.68 6.27
CA VAL A 135 13.30 15.06 6.67
C VAL A 135 13.99 15.96 7.67
N PHE A 136 14.50 15.37 8.74
CA PHE A 136 15.18 16.07 9.83
C PHE A 136 16.68 15.78 9.78
N THR A 137 17.48 16.78 10.12
CA THR A 137 18.92 16.60 10.35
C THR A 137 19.18 16.14 11.79
N ASP A 138 18.31 16.52 12.72
CA ASP A 138 18.41 16.14 14.14
C ASP A 138 17.00 16.01 14.73
N MET A 139 16.70 14.84 15.30
CA MET A 139 15.41 14.55 15.92
C MET A 139 15.24 15.12 17.32
N LYS A 140 16.33 15.37 18.07
CA LYS A 140 16.26 15.95 19.42
C LYS A 140 15.82 17.41 19.35
N THR A 141 16.43 18.17 18.44
CA THR A 141 16.09 19.59 18.20
C THR A 141 14.97 19.78 17.19
N ARG A 142 14.51 18.71 16.53
CA ARG A 142 13.56 18.74 15.40
C ARG A 142 13.98 19.67 14.26
N LYS A 143 15.30 19.84 14.05
CA LYS A 143 15.83 20.68 12.97
C LYS A 143 15.49 20.08 11.60
N VAL A 144 14.66 20.77 10.83
CA VAL A 144 14.22 20.34 9.50
C VAL A 144 15.36 20.53 8.49
N LYS A 145 15.65 19.46 7.72
CA LYS A 145 16.57 19.48 6.57
C LYS A 145 15.85 19.89 5.29
N ARG A 146 14.69 19.26 5.04
CA ARG A 146 13.80 19.56 3.91
C ARG A 146 12.38 19.19 4.29
N SER A 147 11.42 19.93 3.76
CA SER A 147 10.01 19.58 3.79
C SER A 147 9.40 19.79 2.43
N ALA A 148 8.47 18.93 2.02
CA ALA A 148 7.74 19.08 0.79
C ALA A 148 6.32 18.55 0.97
N ASP A 149 5.36 19.43 0.71
CA ASP A 149 3.96 19.05 0.57
C ASP A 149 3.62 19.01 -0.92
N THR A 150 2.89 17.97 -1.34
CA THR A 150 2.49 17.81 -2.74
C THR A 150 1.21 16.97 -2.81
N ALA A 151 0.68 16.80 -4.02
CA ALA A 151 -0.47 15.95 -4.26
C ALA A 151 -0.28 15.14 -5.52
N VAL A 152 -0.82 13.93 -5.51
CA VAL A 152 -0.90 13.05 -6.67
C VAL A 152 -2.37 12.91 -7.05
N THR A 153 -2.71 13.08 -8.34
CA THR A 153 -4.06 12.77 -8.83
C THR A 153 -4.29 11.26 -8.75
N ILE A 154 -5.44 10.86 -8.21
CA ILE A 154 -5.85 9.46 -8.04
C ILE A 154 -7.18 9.19 -8.75
N GLN A 155 -7.45 7.95 -9.13
CA GLN A 155 -8.66 7.50 -9.82
C GLN A 155 -9.64 6.74 -8.91
N GLY A 156 -9.31 6.61 -7.63
CA GLY A 156 -10.22 6.14 -6.57
C GLY A 156 -9.76 4.85 -5.90
N ALA A 157 -9.25 3.88 -6.66
CA ALA A 157 -8.88 2.55 -6.15
C ALA A 157 -7.40 2.41 -5.77
N GLU A 158 -6.67 3.52 -5.59
CA GLU A 158 -5.27 3.49 -5.25
C GLU A 158 -5.03 3.06 -3.80
N HIS A 159 -4.02 2.20 -3.64
CA HIS A 159 -3.58 1.69 -2.35
C HIS A 159 -2.29 2.37 -1.89
N SER A 160 -2.10 2.50 -0.58
CA SER A 160 -0.74 2.66 -0.02
C SER A 160 0.03 1.35 -0.06
N ILE A 161 1.34 1.38 0.14
CA ILE A 161 2.17 0.17 0.14
C ILE A 161 1.71 -0.91 1.12
N MET A 162 1.23 -0.52 2.32
CA MET A 162 0.76 -1.49 3.31
C MET A 162 -0.61 -2.06 2.93
N SER A 163 -1.53 -1.20 2.46
CA SER A 163 -2.82 -1.66 1.93
C SER A 163 -2.64 -2.59 0.73
N ALA A 164 -1.70 -2.29 -0.17
CA ALA A 164 -1.32 -3.14 -1.29
C ALA A 164 -0.81 -4.51 -0.82
N PHE A 165 0.09 -4.54 0.18
CA PHE A 165 0.60 -5.78 0.74
C PHE A 165 -0.52 -6.71 1.25
N TYR A 166 -1.48 -6.16 2.02
CA TYR A 166 -2.62 -6.95 2.50
C TYR A 166 -3.62 -7.29 1.40
N LEU A 167 -3.80 -6.44 0.39
CA LEU A 167 -4.62 -6.76 -0.79
C LEU A 167 -4.05 -7.97 -1.53
N VAL A 168 -2.73 -8.07 -1.72
CA VAL A 168 -2.12 -9.23 -2.39
C VAL A 168 -2.51 -10.55 -1.72
N ARG A 169 -2.66 -10.55 -0.39
CA ARG A 169 -3.06 -11.73 0.40
C ARG A 169 -4.52 -12.15 0.15
N THR A 170 -5.32 -11.38 -0.58
CA THR A 170 -6.72 -11.68 -0.91
C THR A 170 -6.93 -12.00 -2.39
N LEU A 171 -5.91 -11.84 -3.22
CA LEU A 171 -6.00 -12.07 -4.65
C LEU A 171 -6.04 -13.58 -4.98
N PRO A 172 -6.63 -13.96 -6.11
CA PRO A 172 -6.49 -15.32 -6.64
C PRO A 172 -5.06 -15.54 -7.13
N LEU A 173 -4.20 -16.08 -6.27
CA LEU A 173 -2.78 -16.31 -6.57
C LEU A 173 -2.56 -17.61 -7.36
N LYS A 174 -3.09 -17.66 -8.58
CA LYS A 174 -2.89 -18.79 -9.50
C LYS A 174 -1.56 -18.65 -10.22
N VAL A 175 -0.80 -19.74 -10.28
CA VAL A 175 0.52 -19.79 -10.94
C VAL A 175 0.37 -19.44 -12.42
N GLY A 176 1.23 -18.54 -12.91
CA GLY A 176 1.19 -18.04 -14.28
C GLY A 176 0.19 -16.90 -14.53
N GLU A 177 -0.72 -16.62 -13.59
CA GLU A 177 -1.59 -15.45 -13.65
C GLU A 177 -0.93 -14.21 -13.05
N THR A 178 -1.41 -13.04 -13.46
CA THR A 178 -0.95 -11.76 -12.94
C THR A 178 -2.13 -10.90 -12.56
N SER A 179 -2.07 -10.27 -11.38
CA SER A 179 -3.03 -9.27 -10.95
C SER A 179 -2.44 -7.86 -11.06
N ARG A 180 -3.28 -6.86 -11.36
CA ARG A 180 -2.87 -5.47 -11.51
C ARG A 180 -3.76 -4.55 -10.69
N PHE A 181 -3.18 -3.57 -10.01
CA PHE A 181 -3.91 -2.52 -9.30
C PHE A 181 -3.03 -1.29 -9.10
N SER A 182 -3.64 -0.12 -8.85
CA SER A 182 -2.89 1.12 -8.68
C SER A 182 -2.45 1.35 -7.23
N ALA A 183 -1.29 1.98 -7.04
CA ALA A 183 -0.80 2.40 -5.73
C ALA A 183 -0.19 3.80 -5.76
N VAL A 184 -0.13 4.44 -4.60
CA VAL A 184 0.58 5.71 -4.38
C VAL A 184 1.67 5.50 -3.33
N SER A 185 2.85 6.04 -3.61
CA SER A 185 4.00 6.07 -2.71
C SER A 185 4.78 7.34 -3.01
N GLY A 186 5.22 8.06 -2.00
CA GLY A 186 5.86 9.36 -2.20
C GLY A 186 5.05 10.27 -3.12
N LYS A 187 5.68 10.79 -4.18
CA LYS A 187 5.11 11.77 -5.10
C LYS A 187 4.54 11.17 -6.40
N LYS A 188 4.33 9.86 -6.46
CA LYS A 188 3.94 9.17 -7.69
C LYS A 188 2.82 8.17 -7.46
N ARG A 189 2.02 8.00 -8.51
CA ARG A 189 1.07 6.91 -8.71
C ARG A 189 1.73 5.88 -9.62
N TYR A 190 1.51 4.61 -9.36
CA TYR A 190 2.06 3.50 -10.13
C TYR A 190 0.99 2.44 -10.34
N GLU A 191 1.15 1.65 -11.38
CA GLU A 191 0.52 0.34 -11.44
C GLU A 191 1.43 -0.70 -10.77
N LEU A 192 0.85 -1.53 -9.92
CA LEU A 192 1.50 -2.70 -9.35
C LEU A 192 1.02 -3.93 -10.10
N LYS A 193 1.96 -4.71 -10.61
CA LYS A 193 1.76 -6.04 -11.17
C LYS A 193 2.22 -7.09 -10.16
N VAL A 194 1.36 -8.02 -9.81
CA VAL A 194 1.71 -9.16 -8.95
C VAL A 194 1.92 -10.38 -9.83
N ILE A 195 3.14 -10.92 -9.83
CA ILE A 195 3.50 -12.13 -10.57
C ILE A 195 3.48 -13.31 -9.60
N VAL A 196 2.79 -14.39 -9.97
CA VAL A 196 2.79 -15.65 -9.20
C VAL A 196 3.77 -16.63 -9.84
N HIS A 197 4.93 -16.81 -9.18
CA HIS A 197 6.04 -17.61 -9.72
C HIS A 197 5.79 -19.11 -9.66
N GLY A 198 5.14 -19.58 -8.60
CA GLY A 198 4.99 -21.01 -8.36
C GLY A 198 4.66 -21.33 -6.91
N ARG A 199 4.63 -22.64 -6.64
CA ARG A 199 4.50 -23.19 -5.29
C ARG A 199 5.78 -23.89 -4.89
N GLU A 200 6.19 -23.69 -3.64
CA GLU A 200 7.33 -24.39 -3.06
C GLU A 200 7.18 -24.55 -1.55
N THR A 201 7.81 -25.58 -0.99
CA THR A 201 7.82 -25.81 0.45
C THR A 201 8.92 -24.96 1.10
N VAL A 202 8.55 -24.16 2.09
CA VAL A 202 9.48 -23.29 2.83
C VAL A 202 9.58 -23.75 4.27
N LYS A 203 10.82 -23.95 4.75
CA LYS A 203 11.10 -24.18 6.16
C LYS A 203 10.94 -22.88 6.95
N SER A 204 10.09 -22.90 7.97
CA SER A 204 9.78 -21.74 8.81
C SER A 204 9.58 -22.15 10.27
N VAL A 205 9.24 -21.20 11.15
CA VAL A 205 8.84 -21.48 12.53
C VAL A 205 7.55 -22.32 12.63
N LEU A 206 6.76 -22.38 11.56
CA LEU A 206 5.55 -23.19 11.45
C LEU A 206 5.83 -24.61 10.93
N GLY A 207 7.10 -24.99 10.79
CA GLY A 207 7.52 -26.24 10.15
C GLY A 207 7.84 -26.07 8.66
N GLU A 208 7.76 -27.17 7.91
CA GLU A 208 7.82 -27.15 6.44
C GLU A 208 6.43 -26.86 5.89
N VAL A 209 6.26 -25.70 5.25
CA VAL A 209 4.94 -25.20 4.87
C VAL A 209 4.88 -25.02 3.36
N PRO A 210 3.86 -25.59 2.67
CA PRO A 210 3.59 -25.25 1.28
C PRO A 210 3.31 -23.75 1.15
N CYS A 211 3.99 -23.08 0.21
CA CYS A 211 3.88 -21.65 0.00
C CYS A 211 3.67 -21.31 -1.47
N ILE A 212 3.00 -20.19 -1.73
CA ILE A 212 2.95 -19.53 -3.02
C ILE A 212 3.97 -18.39 -3.03
N LYS A 213 4.88 -18.39 -4.00
CA LYS A 213 5.86 -17.31 -4.21
C LYS A 213 5.28 -16.25 -5.14
N VAL A 214 5.19 -15.01 -4.64
CA VAL A 214 4.72 -13.86 -5.40
C VAL A 214 5.77 -12.76 -5.48
N GLU A 215 5.76 -12.00 -6.57
CA GLU A 215 6.62 -10.84 -6.80
C GLU A 215 5.76 -9.62 -7.18
N PRO A 216 5.64 -8.61 -6.31
CA PRO A 216 5.08 -7.31 -6.69
C PRO A 216 6.12 -6.51 -7.48
N VAL A 217 5.75 -6.10 -8.69
CA VAL A 217 6.55 -5.30 -9.62
C VAL A 217 5.85 -3.98 -9.89
N LEU A 218 6.59 -2.87 -9.83
CA LEU A 218 6.09 -1.58 -10.30
C LEU A 218 6.11 -1.58 -11.83
N ASP A 219 4.96 -1.39 -12.45
CA ASP A 219 4.81 -1.30 -13.91
C ASP A 219 4.67 0.19 -14.32
N GLY A 220 5.47 0.65 -15.30
CA GLY A 220 5.42 2.03 -15.81
C GLY A 220 6.67 2.51 -16.58
N ASP A 221 6.44 3.32 -17.62
CA ASP A 221 7.39 3.76 -18.68
C ASP A 221 8.49 4.77 -18.26
N GLY A 222 8.86 4.88 -16.99
CA GLY A 222 9.74 5.96 -16.54
C GLY A 222 11.01 5.46 -15.87
N ILE A 223 12.12 5.34 -16.61
CA ILE A 223 13.55 5.27 -16.18
C ILE A 223 13.76 5.02 -14.67
N PHE A 224 13.19 3.93 -14.17
CA PHE A 224 13.32 3.49 -12.79
C PHE A 224 13.50 2.00 -12.85
N VAL A 225 14.77 1.61 -13.01
CA VAL A 225 15.26 0.31 -12.62
C VAL A 225 14.78 0.09 -11.19
N SER A 226 13.94 -0.93 -10.95
CA SER A 226 13.68 -1.35 -9.59
C SER A 226 15.05 -1.59 -8.95
N LYS A 227 15.36 -0.94 -7.83
CA LYS A 227 16.66 -1.12 -7.16
C LYS A 227 16.85 -2.53 -6.57
N GLY A 228 15.92 -3.43 -6.90
CA GLY A 228 15.84 -4.78 -6.43
C GLY A 228 14.56 -5.47 -6.85
N ARG A 229 14.49 -6.77 -6.54
CA ARG A 229 13.30 -7.62 -6.70
C ARG A 229 12.79 -8.00 -5.32
N ILE A 230 11.48 -7.99 -5.13
CA ILE A 230 10.85 -8.36 -3.87
C ILE A 230 10.08 -9.66 -4.08
N PHE A 231 10.38 -10.66 -3.27
CA PHE A 231 9.63 -11.91 -3.24
C PHE A 231 8.97 -12.10 -1.89
N ILE A 232 7.75 -12.63 -1.91
CA ILE A 232 6.97 -12.92 -0.73
C ILE A 232 6.48 -14.36 -0.86
N TRP A 233 6.76 -15.17 0.17
CA TRP A 233 6.24 -16.53 0.29
C TRP A 233 5.08 -16.51 1.26
N LEU A 234 3.88 -16.70 0.72
CA LEU A 234 2.64 -16.78 1.49
C LEU A 234 2.27 -18.25 1.67
N THR A 235 1.79 -18.66 2.85
CA THR A 235 1.28 -20.03 3.04
C THR A 235 0.22 -20.36 1.98
N ASP A 236 0.24 -21.60 1.47
CA ASP A 236 -0.75 -22.07 0.51
C ASP A 236 -2.04 -22.54 1.20
N ASP A 237 -2.59 -21.68 2.05
CA ASP A 237 -3.89 -21.83 2.71
C ASP A 237 -4.64 -20.50 2.71
N GLU A 238 -5.86 -20.47 3.26
CA GLU A 238 -6.69 -19.27 3.32
C GLU A 238 -6.08 -18.12 4.15
N ARG A 239 -5.15 -18.42 5.06
CA ARG A 239 -4.54 -17.41 5.94
C ARG A 239 -3.51 -16.57 5.21
N ARG A 240 -2.89 -17.12 4.16
CA ARG A 240 -1.86 -16.47 3.33
C ARG A 240 -0.81 -15.77 4.21
N ILE A 241 -0.30 -16.48 5.22
CA ILE A 241 0.68 -15.93 6.16
C ILE A 241 2.01 -15.77 5.41
N PRO A 242 2.61 -14.57 5.37
CA PRO A 242 3.96 -14.38 4.85
C PRO A 242 4.97 -15.07 5.78
N VAL A 243 5.60 -16.16 5.31
CA VAL A 243 6.61 -16.90 6.09
C VAL A 243 8.04 -16.43 5.80
N LEU A 244 8.26 -15.92 4.59
CA LEU A 244 9.53 -15.36 4.12
C LEU A 244 9.25 -14.18 3.20
N MET A 245 10.03 -13.11 3.36
CA MET A 245 10.14 -12.04 2.37
C MET A 245 11.62 -11.84 2.04
N GLU A 246 11.92 -11.61 0.77
CA GLU A 246 13.27 -11.40 0.28
C GLU A 246 13.31 -10.19 -0.64
N CYS A 247 14.21 -9.25 -0.36
CA CYS A 247 14.52 -8.13 -1.23
C CYS A 247 15.94 -8.35 -1.78
N GLU A 248 16.03 -8.69 -3.07
CA GLU A 248 17.30 -8.80 -3.79
C GLU A 248 17.75 -7.41 -4.21
N ILE A 249 18.95 -7.00 -3.84
CA ILE A 249 19.59 -5.73 -4.23
C ILE A 249 20.97 -6.01 -4.81
N ALA A 250 21.61 -5.01 -5.43
CA ALA A 250 22.91 -5.19 -6.08
C ALA A 250 24.01 -5.77 -5.16
N LEU A 251 23.91 -5.55 -3.84
CA LEU A 251 24.88 -6.00 -2.83
C LEU A 251 24.42 -7.21 -2.01
N GLY A 252 23.50 -8.03 -2.55
CA GLY A 252 23.00 -9.25 -1.91
C GLY A 252 21.50 -9.18 -1.60
N SER A 253 21.00 -9.99 -0.67
CA SER A 253 19.58 -10.01 -0.33
C SER A 253 19.29 -9.79 1.15
N ILE A 254 18.26 -8.97 1.41
CA ILE A 254 17.70 -8.75 2.74
C ILE A 254 16.53 -9.70 2.90
N LYS A 255 16.53 -10.51 3.96
CA LYS A 255 15.50 -11.50 4.23
C LYS A 255 14.76 -11.15 5.52
N ALA A 256 13.43 -11.23 5.47
CA ALA A 256 12.57 -11.22 6.64
C ALA A 256 11.99 -12.61 6.83
N LYS A 257 12.40 -13.34 7.88
CA LYS A 257 11.91 -14.70 8.19
C LYS A 257 10.95 -14.66 9.36
N LEU A 258 9.78 -15.28 9.21
CA LEU A 258 8.78 -15.36 10.26
C LEU A 258 9.34 -16.05 11.51
N LEU A 259 9.20 -15.38 12.65
CA LEU A 259 9.55 -15.86 13.99
C LEU A 259 8.32 -16.24 14.80
N GLU A 260 7.21 -15.55 14.61
CA GLU A 260 5.98 -15.79 15.37
C GLU A 260 4.77 -15.31 14.56
N ALA A 261 3.68 -16.06 14.60
CA ALA A 261 2.37 -15.68 14.07
C ALA A 261 1.30 -15.91 15.15
N LYS A 262 0.53 -14.86 15.46
CA LYS A 262 -0.57 -14.87 16.45
C LYS A 262 -1.81 -14.24 15.86
#